data_AF-A0A2C9KF16-F1
#
_entry.id   AF-A0A2C9KF16-F1
#
_cell.length_a   1.000
_cell.length_b   1.000
_cell.length_c   1.000
_cell.angle_alpha   90.00
_cell.angle_beta   90.00
_cell.angle_gamma   90.00
#
_symmetry.space_group_name_H-M   'P 1'
#
loop_
_entity.id
_entity.type
_entity.pdbx_description
1 polymer ?
#
loop_
_entity_poly.entity_id
_entity_poly.type
_entity_poly.pdbx_seq_one_letter_code
_entity_poly.pdbx_strand_id
1 'polypeptide(L)'
;MQMCATVKFSDLLTAHKLMAFIQYALQFADQPFVLQDDPNSSFEMALGEAMLLSVNSPHYLHSIGLLKEVIDNKELELNSLMTMALKIISFLPFGYLAEKWRYQVFRGETTQDKYNKEWWNLRCQYQGIYPPAKRSSDDFDPGAASWISSHTSYLKVFVGYILQFQFYKALCDISGYEGPLHRCDISKSNAIGKKLSKMLKLGTSKPWPETLEILTGKKAYDTQPLMDYFKPLMEFLKKENGQEKVGWETNCPLNNN
;
A
#
# COMPACT_ATOMS: atom_id res chain seq x y z
N MET A 1 16.25 -11.45 10.46
CA MET A 1 15.35 -11.82 9.34
C MET A 1 15.20 -13.34 9.33
N GLN A 2 13.98 -13.84 9.33
CA GLN A 2 13.69 -15.27 9.12
C GLN A 2 12.80 -15.39 7.89
N MET A 3 13.27 -16.09 6.86
CA MET A 3 12.55 -16.31 5.61
C MET A 3 12.97 -17.67 5.04
N CYS A 4 11.99 -18.51 4.71
CA CYS A 4 12.22 -19.77 4.00
C CYS A 4 12.26 -19.50 2.49
N ALA A 5 13.37 -18.91 2.02
CA ALA A 5 13.48 -18.46 0.63
C ALA A 5 13.70 -19.63 -0.34
N THR A 6 13.03 -19.55 -1.48
CA THR A 6 13.21 -20.41 -2.66
C THR A 6 13.60 -19.56 -3.87
N VAL A 7 14.06 -20.18 -4.95
CA VAL A 7 14.44 -19.46 -6.18
C VAL A 7 13.18 -19.08 -6.96
N LYS A 8 12.47 -18.05 -6.48
CA LYS A 8 11.24 -17.51 -7.06
C LYS A 8 11.28 -15.98 -7.08
N PHE A 9 10.62 -15.39 -8.06
CA PHE A 9 10.50 -13.94 -8.16
C PHE A 9 9.79 -13.32 -6.95
N SER A 10 8.75 -13.98 -6.43
CA SER A 10 8.07 -13.56 -5.18
C SER A 10 9.01 -13.46 -3.98
N ASP A 11 9.97 -14.38 -3.90
CA ASP A 11 10.92 -14.48 -2.80
C ASP A 11 12.02 -13.44 -2.97
N LEU A 12 12.43 -13.13 -4.21
CA LEU A 12 13.29 -11.99 -4.50
C LEU A 12 12.67 -10.67 -4.04
N LEU A 13 11.39 -10.43 -4.34
CA LEU A 13 10.68 -9.23 -3.87
C LEU A 13 10.60 -9.21 -2.33
N THR A 14 10.25 -10.35 -1.72
CA THR A 14 10.17 -10.45 -0.26
C THR A 14 11.52 -10.17 0.41
N ALA A 15 12.62 -10.69 -0.15
CA ALA A 15 13.96 -10.43 0.36
C ALA A 15 14.31 -8.93 0.31
N HIS A 16 14.00 -8.22 -0.78
CA HIS A 16 14.21 -6.77 -0.86
C HIS A 16 13.40 -6.00 0.18
N LYS A 17 12.14 -6.37 0.38
CA LYS A 17 11.29 -5.75 1.40
C LYS A 17 11.83 -5.96 2.81
N LEU A 18 12.23 -7.18 3.16
CA LEU A 18 12.79 -7.49 4.47
C LEU A 18 14.15 -6.80 4.68
N MET A 19 14.96 -6.68 3.63
CA MET A 19 16.20 -5.91 3.68
C MET A 19 15.93 -4.42 3.89
N ALA A 20 14.88 -3.85 3.31
CA ALA A 20 14.48 -2.46 3.58
C ALA A 20 14.14 -2.25 5.06
N PHE A 21 13.46 -3.22 5.70
CA PHE A 21 13.13 -3.15 7.12
C PHE A 21 14.40 -3.22 7.99
N ILE A 22 15.32 -4.15 7.67
CA ILE A 22 16.61 -4.23 8.37
C ILE A 22 17.39 -2.93 8.21
N GLN A 23 17.47 -2.40 6.99
CA GLN A 23 18.17 -1.14 6.74
C GLN A 23 17.55 0.00 7.53
N TYR A 24 16.23 0.08 7.62
CA TYR A 24 15.56 1.08 8.45
C TYR A 24 15.97 0.94 9.92
N ALA A 25 15.85 -0.26 10.50
CA ALA A 25 16.24 -0.52 11.89
C ALA A 25 17.71 -0.16 12.18
N LEU A 26 18.60 -0.44 11.23
CA LEU A 26 20.02 -0.07 11.35
C LEU A 26 20.24 1.44 11.32
N GLN A 27 19.40 2.22 10.63
CA GLN A 27 19.57 3.68 10.57
C GLN A 27 19.31 4.35 11.92
N PHE A 28 18.30 3.92 12.68
CA PHE A 28 17.99 4.52 13.98
C PHE A 28 18.60 3.79 15.17
N ALA A 29 19.54 2.86 14.96
CA ALA A 29 20.15 2.05 16.01
C ALA A 29 20.90 2.88 17.08
N ASP A 30 21.37 4.09 16.73
CA ASP A 30 22.04 5.01 17.66
C ASP A 30 21.06 5.88 18.47
N GLN A 31 19.75 5.81 18.20
CA GLN A 31 18.74 6.51 19.01
C GLN A 31 18.63 5.87 20.41
N PRO A 32 18.23 6.63 21.44
CA PRO A 32 17.79 6.05 22.72
C PRO A 32 16.78 4.93 22.49
N PHE A 33 16.84 3.85 23.27
CA PHE A 33 16.01 2.66 23.06
C PHE A 33 14.51 2.95 22.83
N VAL A 34 13.95 3.88 23.61
CA VAL A 34 12.53 4.28 23.49
C VAL A 34 12.19 5.02 22.19
N LEU A 35 13.21 5.47 21.45
CA LEU A 35 13.09 6.17 20.16
C LEU A 35 13.46 5.31 18.95
N GLN A 36 13.84 4.04 19.16
CA GLN A 36 14.19 3.08 18.11
C GLN A 36 12.94 2.42 17.50
N ASP A 37 12.05 3.23 16.97
CA ASP A 37 10.83 2.78 16.29
C ASP A 37 10.49 3.73 15.13
N ASP A 38 9.52 3.36 14.31
CA ASP A 38 9.05 4.17 13.20
C ASP A 38 8.30 5.43 13.68
N PRO A 39 8.43 6.57 12.98
CA PRO A 39 7.68 7.79 13.29
C PRO A 39 6.16 7.57 13.38
N ASN A 40 5.63 6.65 12.57
CA ASN A 40 4.31 6.06 12.77
C ASN A 40 4.27 4.65 12.18
N SER A 41 3.23 3.89 12.51
CA SER A 41 3.09 2.47 12.17
C SER A 41 3.15 2.14 10.67
N SER A 42 2.99 3.10 9.77
CA SER A 42 2.98 2.89 8.31
C SER A 42 4.33 3.12 7.64
N PHE A 43 5.30 3.75 8.29
CA PHE A 43 6.56 4.17 7.65
C PHE A 43 7.41 3.01 7.16
N GLU A 44 7.67 1.99 8.00
CA GLU A 44 8.43 0.81 7.59
C GLU A 44 7.81 0.15 6.37
N MET A 45 6.49 -0.08 6.40
CA MET A 45 5.79 -0.69 5.27
C MET A 45 5.89 0.16 4.01
N ALA A 46 5.62 1.46 4.12
CA ALA A 46 5.66 2.37 2.99
C ALA A 46 7.03 2.37 2.32
N LEU A 47 8.11 2.38 3.12
CA LEU A 47 9.47 2.26 2.62
C LEU A 47 9.69 0.92 1.90
N GLY A 48 9.33 -0.18 2.56
CA GLY A 48 9.50 -1.53 1.99
C GLY A 48 8.78 -1.71 0.66
N GLU A 49 7.50 -1.30 0.58
CA GLU A 49 6.73 -1.39 -0.66
C GLU A 49 7.19 -0.38 -1.72
N ALA A 50 7.68 0.81 -1.33
CA ALA A 50 8.26 1.76 -2.28
C ALA A 50 9.51 1.20 -2.96
N MET A 51 10.36 0.47 -2.23
CA MET A 51 11.51 -0.22 -2.83
C MET A 51 11.05 -1.26 -3.87
N LEU A 52 9.95 -1.97 -3.60
CA LEU A 52 9.42 -2.99 -4.52
C LEU A 52 8.91 -2.41 -5.84
N LEU A 53 8.45 -1.16 -5.86
CA LEU A 53 8.07 -0.50 -7.11
C LEU A 53 9.24 -0.43 -8.10
N SER A 54 10.45 -0.18 -7.59
CA SER A 54 11.69 -0.17 -8.39
C SER A 54 12.16 -1.56 -8.76
N VAL A 55 12.19 -2.47 -7.78
CA VAL A 55 12.71 -3.84 -7.94
C VAL A 55 11.85 -4.64 -8.93
N ASN A 56 10.55 -4.35 -8.99
CA ASN A 56 9.63 -4.98 -9.92
C ASN A 56 9.71 -4.40 -11.36
N SER A 57 10.55 -3.39 -11.59
CA SER A 57 10.68 -2.78 -12.93
C SER A 57 11.55 -3.64 -13.86
N PRO A 58 11.20 -3.75 -15.16
CA PRO A 58 12.04 -4.41 -16.16
C PRO A 58 13.47 -3.83 -16.23
N HIS A 59 13.60 -2.51 -16.07
CA HIS A 59 14.90 -1.83 -16.05
C HIS A 59 15.79 -2.33 -14.92
N TYR A 60 15.26 -2.45 -13.71
CA TYR A 60 15.99 -2.99 -12.57
C TYR A 60 16.43 -4.43 -12.83
N LEU A 61 15.51 -5.31 -13.28
CA LEU A 61 15.79 -6.73 -13.53
C LEU A 61 16.84 -6.93 -14.63
N HIS A 62 16.83 -6.08 -15.65
CA HIS A 62 17.88 -6.05 -16.66
C HIS A 62 19.23 -5.62 -16.06
N SER A 63 19.23 -4.59 -15.21
CA SER A 63 20.46 -4.06 -14.60
C SER A 63 21.19 -5.07 -13.69
N ILE A 64 20.47 -6.05 -13.15
CA ILE A 64 21.01 -7.13 -12.32
C ILE A 64 21.17 -8.46 -13.09
N GLY A 65 20.95 -8.46 -14.40
CA GLY A 65 21.16 -9.62 -15.28
C GLY A 65 20.08 -10.71 -15.21
N LEU A 66 18.92 -10.44 -14.60
CA LEU A 66 17.79 -11.38 -14.58
C LEU A 66 16.89 -11.29 -15.82
N LEU A 67 16.97 -10.18 -16.56
CA LEU A 67 16.29 -9.98 -17.82
C LEU A 67 17.33 -9.69 -18.91
N LYS A 68 17.22 -10.33 -20.08
CA LYS A 68 18.18 -10.14 -21.19
C LYS A 68 18.06 -8.79 -21.87
N GLU A 69 16.84 -8.29 -21.99
CA GLU A 69 16.52 -7.07 -22.73
C GLU A 69 15.21 -6.48 -22.20
N VAL A 70 15.13 -5.15 -22.16
CA VAL A 70 13.93 -4.43 -21.74
C VAL A 70 13.06 -4.20 -22.96
N ILE A 71 11.89 -4.84 -22.99
CA ILE A 71 10.91 -4.68 -24.07
C ILE A 71 10.00 -3.50 -23.71
N ASP A 72 10.07 -2.41 -24.49
CA ASP A 72 9.11 -1.31 -24.39
C ASP A 72 7.83 -1.68 -25.14
N ASN A 73 6.86 -2.26 -24.42
CA ASN A 73 5.57 -2.66 -24.96
C ASN A 73 4.44 -2.14 -24.05
N LYS A 74 3.53 -1.37 -24.64
CA LYS A 74 2.42 -0.74 -23.94
C LYS A 74 1.44 -1.75 -23.32
N GLU A 75 1.17 -2.88 -23.97
CA GLU A 75 0.29 -3.93 -23.45
C GLU A 75 0.91 -4.62 -22.23
N LEU A 76 2.22 -4.92 -22.26
CA LEU A 76 2.93 -5.47 -21.11
C LEU A 76 2.94 -4.50 -19.93
N GLU A 77 3.11 -3.21 -20.21
CA GLU A 77 3.01 -2.15 -19.20
C GLU A 77 1.62 -2.09 -18.57
N LEU A 78 0.56 -2.10 -19.38
CA LEU A 78 -0.82 -2.11 -18.89
C LEU A 78 -1.12 -3.37 -18.07
N ASN A 79 -0.64 -4.55 -18.47
CA ASN A 79 -0.79 -5.79 -17.72
C ASN A 79 -0.09 -5.72 -16.35
N SER A 80 1.10 -5.12 -16.29
CA SER A 80 1.83 -4.89 -15.04
C SER A 80 1.08 -3.91 -14.12
N LEU A 81 0.62 -2.79 -14.66
CA LEU A 81 -0.18 -1.82 -13.92
C LEU A 81 -1.49 -2.43 -13.42
N MET A 82 -2.18 -3.24 -14.23
CA MET A 82 -3.39 -3.96 -13.82
C MET A 82 -3.10 -4.90 -12.64
N THR A 83 -2.01 -5.68 -12.73
CA THR A 83 -1.57 -6.57 -11.65
C THR A 83 -1.31 -5.81 -10.35
N MET A 84 -0.65 -4.66 -10.45
CA MET A 84 -0.40 -3.78 -9.30
C MET A 84 -1.68 -3.16 -8.74
N ALA A 85 -2.63 -2.78 -9.61
CA ALA A 85 -3.92 -2.23 -9.21
C ALA A 85 -4.76 -3.29 -8.47
N LEU A 86 -4.77 -4.53 -8.96
CA LEU A 86 -5.45 -5.64 -8.30
C LEU A 86 -4.87 -5.96 -6.92
N LYS A 87 -3.60 -5.65 -6.64
CA LYS A 87 -3.00 -5.79 -5.30
C LYS A 87 -3.33 -4.60 -4.39
N ILE A 88 -3.19 -3.38 -4.91
CA ILE A 88 -3.18 -2.15 -4.09
C ILE A 88 -4.56 -1.49 -4.09
N ILE A 89 -5.09 -1.17 -5.27
CA ILE A 89 -6.35 -0.43 -5.42
C ILE A 89 -7.54 -1.26 -4.91
N SER A 90 -7.55 -2.57 -5.15
CA SER A 90 -8.60 -3.46 -4.62
C SER A 90 -8.63 -3.54 -3.08
N PHE A 91 -7.45 -3.40 -2.44
CA PHE A 91 -7.30 -3.47 -1.00
C PHE A 91 -7.70 -2.17 -0.31
N LEU A 92 -7.41 -1.00 -0.89
CA LEU A 92 -7.63 0.30 -0.24
C LEU A 92 -9.06 0.46 0.33
N PRO A 93 -10.14 0.13 -0.41
CA PRO A 93 -11.49 0.14 0.15
C PRO A 93 -11.68 -0.80 1.33
N PHE A 94 -11.11 -2.02 1.27
CA PHE A 94 -11.19 -3.00 2.35
C PHE A 94 -10.44 -2.51 3.62
N GLY A 95 -9.21 -2.02 3.47
CA GLY A 95 -8.43 -1.52 4.58
C GLY A 95 -9.12 -0.35 5.29
N TYR A 96 -9.71 0.57 4.52
CA TYR A 96 -10.47 1.69 5.06
C TYR A 96 -11.74 1.23 5.80
N LEU A 97 -12.56 0.40 5.16
CA LEU A 97 -13.83 -0.03 5.75
C LEU A 97 -13.64 -0.89 6.99
N ALA A 98 -12.57 -1.70 7.04
CA ALA A 98 -12.28 -2.57 8.17
C ALA A 98 -11.93 -1.76 9.43
N GLU A 99 -11.10 -0.73 9.30
CA GLU A 99 -10.80 0.17 10.42
C GLU A 99 -11.99 1.05 10.78
N LYS A 100 -12.75 1.53 9.78
CA LYS A 100 -13.99 2.27 10.02
C LYS A 100 -14.97 1.44 10.87
N TRP A 101 -15.19 0.18 10.51
CA TRP A 101 -16.03 -0.74 11.28
C TRP A 101 -15.53 -0.89 12.73
N ARG A 102 -14.23 -1.13 12.93
CA ARG A 102 -13.64 -1.23 14.28
C ARG A 102 -13.84 0.03 15.10
N TYR A 103 -13.65 1.21 14.50
CA TYR A 103 -13.85 2.48 15.20
C TYR A 103 -15.31 2.73 15.55
N GLN A 104 -16.26 2.30 14.71
CA GLN A 104 -17.69 2.37 15.05
C GLN A 104 -18.03 1.45 16.22
N VAL A 105 -17.48 0.23 16.24
CA VAL A 105 -17.63 -0.71 17.36
C VAL A 105 -17.02 -0.14 18.65
N PHE A 106 -15.78 0.35 18.61
CA PHE A 106 -15.10 0.89 19.79
C PHE A 106 -15.76 2.15 20.36
N ARG A 107 -16.44 2.94 19.51
CA ARG A 107 -17.22 4.11 19.94
C ARG A 107 -18.64 3.76 20.42
N GLY A 108 -19.05 2.48 20.31
CA GLY A 108 -20.40 2.03 20.66
C GLY A 108 -21.48 2.41 19.65
N GLU A 109 -21.11 2.92 18.47
CA GLU A 109 -22.05 3.25 17.38
C GLU A 109 -22.65 1.98 16.75
N THR A 110 -21.85 0.91 16.70
CA THR A 110 -22.30 -0.43 16.28
C THR A 110 -22.43 -1.32 17.52
N THR A 111 -23.67 -1.69 17.85
CA THR A 111 -23.98 -2.62 18.93
C THR A 111 -23.72 -4.08 18.51
N GLN A 112 -23.57 -4.99 19.48
CA GLN A 112 -23.22 -6.39 19.24
C GLN A 112 -24.18 -7.10 18.27
N ASP A 113 -25.49 -6.85 18.38
CA ASP A 113 -26.52 -7.37 17.49
C ASP A 113 -26.41 -6.84 16.04
N LYS A 114 -25.63 -5.78 15.82
CA LYS A 114 -25.44 -5.12 14.52
C LYS A 114 -24.05 -5.32 13.93
N TYR A 115 -23.12 -6.00 14.60
CA TYR A 115 -21.75 -6.20 14.13
C TYR A 115 -21.68 -6.69 12.70
N ASN A 116 -22.37 -7.80 12.40
CA ASN A 116 -22.31 -8.41 11.09
C ASN A 116 -23.08 -7.62 10.03
N LYS A 117 -24.22 -7.03 10.41
CA LYS A 117 -25.01 -6.17 9.53
C LYS A 117 -24.21 -4.95 9.08
N GLU A 118 -23.62 -4.21 10.01
CA GLU A 118 -22.85 -3.01 9.66
C GLU A 118 -21.57 -3.35 8.92
N TRP A 119 -20.95 -4.50 9.19
CA TRP A 119 -19.84 -5.00 8.38
C TRP A 119 -20.24 -5.12 6.90
N TRP A 120 -21.36 -5.79 6.60
CA TRP A 120 -21.83 -5.95 5.23
C TRP A 120 -22.37 -4.66 4.60
N ASN A 121 -22.96 -3.76 5.39
CA ASN A 121 -23.32 -2.42 4.92
C ASN A 121 -22.08 -1.66 4.42
N LEU A 122 -20.98 -1.69 5.19
CA LEU A 122 -19.73 -1.03 4.81
C LEU A 122 -19.06 -1.72 3.60
N ARG A 123 -19.07 -3.05 3.54
CA ARG A 123 -18.59 -3.84 2.39
C ARG A 123 -19.33 -3.46 1.11
N CYS A 124 -20.65 -3.34 1.19
CA CYS A 124 -21.47 -2.87 0.08
C CYS A 124 -21.11 -1.43 -0.31
N GLN A 125 -21.13 -0.52 0.65
CA GLN A 125 -20.90 0.90 0.40
C GLN A 125 -19.54 1.17 -0.24
N TYR A 126 -18.47 0.54 0.28
CA TYR A 126 -17.10 0.86 -0.13
C TYR A 126 -16.52 -0.10 -1.18
N GLN A 127 -17.02 -1.33 -1.31
CA GLN A 127 -16.49 -2.30 -2.29
C GLN A 127 -17.51 -2.77 -3.34
N GLY A 128 -18.81 -2.54 -3.13
CA GLY A 128 -19.84 -3.10 -3.99
C GLY A 128 -19.98 -4.62 -3.85
N ILE A 129 -19.63 -5.16 -2.68
CA ILE A 129 -19.68 -6.60 -2.39
C ILE A 129 -20.73 -6.87 -1.32
N TYR A 130 -21.53 -7.92 -1.53
CA TYR A 130 -22.56 -8.40 -0.60
C TYR A 130 -22.36 -9.90 -0.30
N PRO A 131 -22.92 -10.42 0.81
CA PRO A 131 -22.72 -11.82 1.18
C PRO A 131 -23.44 -12.75 0.20
N PRO A 132 -22.82 -13.88 -0.20
CA PRO A 132 -23.46 -14.85 -1.09
C PRO A 132 -24.55 -15.69 -0.40
N ALA A 133 -24.60 -15.68 0.93
CA ALA A 133 -25.59 -16.38 1.73
C ALA A 133 -26.30 -15.43 2.70
N LYS A 134 -27.44 -15.85 3.24
CA LYS A 134 -28.15 -15.09 4.27
C LYS A 134 -27.30 -15.04 5.54
N ARG A 135 -27.30 -13.88 6.19
CA ARG A 135 -26.54 -13.62 7.41
C ARG A 135 -27.48 -13.17 8.53
N SER A 136 -27.18 -13.56 9.75
CA SER A 136 -27.89 -13.12 10.97
C SER A 136 -26.95 -12.34 11.89
N SER A 137 -27.49 -11.90 13.04
CA SER A 137 -26.73 -11.34 14.14
C SER A 137 -25.88 -12.37 14.90
N ASP A 138 -26.13 -13.67 14.69
CA ASP A 138 -25.36 -14.75 15.31
C ASP A 138 -24.04 -15.02 14.55
N ASP A 139 -23.95 -14.54 13.31
CA ASP A 139 -22.72 -14.57 12.52
C ASP A 139 -21.73 -13.48 12.97
N PHE A 140 -20.44 -13.73 12.76
CA PHE A 140 -19.38 -12.74 13.00
C PHE A 140 -18.33 -12.77 11.87
N ASP A 141 -18.76 -12.47 10.64
CA ASP A 141 -17.88 -12.41 9.46
C ASP A 141 -16.67 -11.47 9.60
N PRO A 142 -16.74 -10.29 10.27
CA PRO A 142 -15.52 -9.51 10.50
C PRO A 142 -14.44 -10.28 11.27
N GLY A 143 -14.81 -11.25 12.13
CA GLY A 143 -13.87 -12.09 12.85
C GLY A 143 -13.06 -13.04 11.95
N ALA A 144 -13.54 -13.34 10.75
CA ALA A 144 -12.80 -14.13 9.76
C ALA A 144 -11.63 -13.34 9.14
N ALA A 145 -11.63 -12.01 9.24
CA ALA A 145 -10.46 -11.20 8.92
C ALA A 145 -9.44 -11.32 10.05
N SER A 146 -8.34 -12.04 9.81
CA SER A 146 -7.35 -12.40 10.84
C SER A 146 -6.77 -11.22 11.61
N TRP A 147 -6.66 -10.03 11.00
CA TRP A 147 -6.15 -8.85 11.70
C TRP A 147 -7.19 -8.21 12.61
N ILE A 148 -8.49 -8.34 12.31
CA ILE A 148 -9.54 -7.96 13.25
C ILE A 148 -9.47 -8.87 14.48
N SER A 149 -9.42 -10.18 14.28
CA SER A 149 -9.39 -11.15 15.38
C SER A 149 -8.09 -11.14 16.20
N SER A 150 -6.96 -10.77 15.61
CA SER A 150 -5.68 -10.56 16.32
C SER A 150 -5.43 -9.13 16.78
N HIS A 151 -6.44 -8.25 16.71
CA HIS A 151 -6.37 -6.83 17.10
C HIS A 151 -5.32 -5.99 16.34
N THR A 152 -4.84 -6.45 15.18
CA THR A 152 -3.91 -5.72 14.32
C THR A 152 -4.63 -4.68 13.47
N SER A 153 -4.12 -3.45 13.38
CA SER A 153 -4.72 -2.38 12.58
C SER A 153 -4.44 -2.50 11.08
N TYR A 154 -5.49 -2.46 10.26
CA TYR A 154 -5.36 -2.31 8.81
C TYR A 154 -4.95 -0.88 8.39
N LEU A 155 -5.01 0.10 9.30
CA LEU A 155 -4.59 1.48 9.01
C LEU A 155 -3.11 1.53 8.63
N LYS A 156 -2.29 0.67 9.25
CA LYS A 156 -0.87 0.47 8.91
C LYS A 156 -0.70 0.22 7.40
N VAL A 157 -1.54 -0.62 6.79
CA VAL A 157 -1.48 -0.95 5.35
C VAL A 157 -2.14 0.10 4.49
N PHE A 158 -3.32 0.57 4.90
CA PHE A 158 -4.04 1.59 4.14
C PHE A 158 -3.20 2.87 3.95
N VAL A 159 -2.65 3.42 5.05
CA VAL A 159 -1.76 4.59 4.99
C VAL A 159 -0.40 4.21 4.40
N GLY A 160 0.08 2.99 4.63
CA GLY A 160 1.32 2.47 4.04
C GLY A 160 1.29 2.52 2.51
N TYR A 161 0.18 2.15 1.87
CA TYR A 161 0.02 2.26 0.42
C TYR A 161 -0.03 3.71 -0.08
N ILE A 162 -0.61 4.65 0.66
CA ILE A 162 -0.57 6.08 0.27
C ILE A 162 0.87 6.59 0.34
N LEU A 163 1.54 6.36 1.48
CA LEU A 163 2.91 6.78 1.72
C LEU A 163 3.91 6.10 0.78
N GLN A 164 3.69 4.85 0.38
CA GLN A 164 4.52 4.14 -0.58
C GLN A 164 4.72 4.96 -1.86
N PHE A 165 3.63 5.45 -2.47
CA PHE A 165 3.74 6.21 -3.72
C PHE A 165 4.28 7.61 -3.47
N GLN A 166 3.96 8.22 -2.32
CA GLN A 166 4.51 9.51 -1.94
C GLN A 166 6.04 9.46 -1.74
N PHE A 167 6.54 8.42 -1.09
CA PHE A 167 7.95 8.14 -0.96
C PHE A 167 8.56 7.87 -2.33
N TYR A 168 7.95 6.98 -3.11
CA TYR A 168 8.48 6.60 -4.41
C TYR A 168 8.63 7.80 -5.36
N LYS A 169 7.61 8.66 -5.45
CA LYS A 169 7.67 9.90 -6.22
C LYS A 169 8.80 10.82 -5.76
N ALA A 170 8.93 11.03 -4.45
CA ALA A 170 10.01 11.85 -3.91
C ALA A 170 11.41 11.27 -4.24
N LEU A 171 11.55 9.94 -4.18
CA LEU A 171 12.78 9.24 -4.53
C LEU A 171 13.13 9.41 -6.02
N CYS A 172 12.15 9.26 -6.91
CA CYS A 172 12.31 9.50 -8.35
C CYS A 172 12.66 10.96 -8.67
N ASP A 173 12.07 11.91 -7.96
CA ASP A 173 12.41 13.33 -8.11
C ASP A 173 13.86 13.61 -7.69
N ILE A 174 14.35 12.94 -6.63
CA ILE A 174 15.74 13.06 -6.16
C ILE A 174 16.73 12.45 -7.14
N SER A 175 16.38 11.38 -7.88
CA SER A 175 17.24 10.85 -8.94
C SER A 175 17.26 11.73 -10.20
N GLY A 176 16.38 12.73 -10.29
CA GLY A 176 16.20 13.54 -11.49
C GLY A 176 15.52 12.78 -12.62
N TYR A 177 14.78 11.71 -12.31
CA TYR A 177 14.07 10.93 -13.31
C TYR A 177 12.93 11.74 -13.93
N GLU A 178 12.94 11.87 -15.25
CA GLU A 178 11.86 12.47 -16.03
C GLU A 178 11.10 11.37 -16.79
N GLY A 179 9.83 11.18 -16.45
CA GLY A 179 9.00 10.18 -17.13
C GLY A 179 7.82 9.69 -16.30
N PRO A 180 7.06 8.71 -16.80
CA PRO A 180 5.97 8.10 -16.06
C PRO A 180 6.47 7.43 -14.78
N LEU A 181 5.80 7.69 -13.66
CA LEU A 181 6.28 7.27 -12.34
C LEU A 181 6.51 5.75 -12.24
N HIS A 182 5.67 4.93 -12.88
CA HIS A 182 5.78 3.47 -12.88
C HIS A 182 7.00 2.92 -13.64
N ARG A 183 7.72 3.76 -14.40
CA ARG A 183 8.96 3.39 -15.10
C ARG A 183 10.24 3.81 -14.36
N CYS A 184 10.11 4.61 -13.30
CA CYS A 184 11.25 5.07 -12.51
C CYS A 184 12.05 3.88 -11.95
N ASP A 185 13.37 4.05 -11.84
CA ASP A 185 14.26 3.18 -11.08
C ASP A 185 15.07 4.04 -10.10
N ILE A 186 15.01 3.70 -8.81
CA ILE A 186 15.70 4.40 -7.72
C ILE A 186 17.07 3.78 -7.41
N SER A 187 17.47 2.73 -8.14
CA SER A 187 18.75 2.08 -7.97
C SER A 187 19.93 3.01 -8.29
N LYS A 188 21.10 2.72 -7.72
CA LYS A 188 22.39 3.41 -8.00
C LYS A 188 22.38 4.93 -7.75
N SER A 189 21.44 5.46 -6.97
CA SER A 189 21.41 6.87 -6.58
C SER A 189 21.94 7.11 -5.16
N ASN A 190 23.16 7.64 -5.07
CA ASN A 190 23.75 8.06 -3.79
C ASN A 190 22.97 9.23 -3.15
N ALA A 191 22.34 10.08 -3.96
CA ALA A 191 21.51 11.19 -3.47
C ALA A 191 20.28 10.68 -2.71
N ILE A 192 19.61 9.66 -3.27
CA ILE A 192 18.51 8.94 -2.60
C ILE A 192 18.99 8.34 -1.29
N GLY A 193 20.11 7.61 -1.30
CA GLY A 193 20.65 6.97 -0.09
C GLY A 193 20.93 7.97 1.04
N LYS A 194 21.53 9.13 0.72
CA LYS A 194 21.76 10.22 1.70
C LYS A 194 20.45 10.77 2.26
N LYS A 195 19.45 10.97 1.40
CA LYS A 195 18.15 11.52 1.79
C LYS A 195 17.37 10.56 2.69
N LEU A 196 17.31 9.27 2.31
CA LEU A 196 16.71 8.22 3.11
C LEU A 196 17.41 8.10 4.46
N SER A 197 18.75 7.99 4.48
CA SER A 197 19.50 7.91 5.74
C SER A 197 19.17 9.07 6.69
N LYS A 198 19.06 10.30 6.17
CA LYS A 198 18.68 11.47 6.98
C LYS A 198 17.29 11.34 7.60
N MET A 199 16.31 10.81 6.86
CA MET A 199 14.96 10.59 7.38
C MET A 199 14.91 9.43 8.39
N LEU A 200 15.48 8.29 8.01
CA LEU A 200 15.36 7.03 8.75
C LEU A 200 16.10 7.07 10.10
N LYS A 201 17.22 7.81 10.19
CA LYS A 201 18.00 7.99 11.44
C LYS A 201 17.21 8.62 12.58
N LEU A 202 16.09 9.27 12.29
CA LEU A 202 15.31 9.95 13.32
C LEU A 202 14.54 8.99 14.22
N GLY A 203 14.20 7.78 13.77
CA GLY A 203 13.27 6.92 14.51
C GLY A 203 12.01 7.71 14.92
N THR A 204 11.64 7.67 16.19
CA THR A 204 10.53 8.48 16.74
C THR A 204 10.94 9.81 17.38
N SER A 205 12.19 10.25 17.21
CA SER A 205 12.70 11.50 17.81
C SER A 205 12.01 12.78 17.30
N LYS A 206 11.24 12.68 16.22
CA LYS A 206 10.49 13.77 15.61
C LYS A 206 9.06 13.35 15.29
N PRO A 207 8.08 14.28 15.34
CA PRO A 207 6.74 14.02 14.84
C PRO A 207 6.77 13.54 13.39
N TRP A 208 5.97 12.51 13.08
CA TRP A 208 5.93 11.93 11.73
C TRP A 208 5.75 12.95 10.58
N PRO A 209 5.01 14.08 10.72
CA PRO A 209 4.90 15.06 9.64
C PRO A 209 6.25 15.72 9.30
N GLU A 210 7.09 15.97 10.31
CA GLU A 210 8.42 16.53 10.12
C GLU A 210 9.35 15.50 9.47
N THR A 211 9.26 14.24 9.88
CA THR A 211 10.03 13.16 9.27
C THR A 211 9.62 12.93 7.81
N LEU A 212 8.32 12.98 7.50
CA LEU A 212 7.78 12.90 6.14
C LEU A 212 8.33 14.03 5.25
N GLU A 213 8.31 15.26 5.76
CA GLU A 213 8.77 16.46 5.05
C GLU A 213 10.23 16.36 4.64
N ILE A 214 11.08 15.70 5.44
CA ILE A 214 12.48 15.50 5.08
C ILE A 214 12.58 14.84 3.72
N LEU A 215 11.87 13.74 3.48
CA LEU A 215 11.94 13.01 2.23
C LEU A 215 11.11 13.68 1.14
N THR A 216 9.85 14.02 1.42
CA THR A 216 8.87 14.37 0.39
C THR A 216 8.65 15.89 0.21
N GLY A 217 9.22 16.71 1.09
CA GLY A 217 8.97 18.16 1.13
C GLY A 217 7.54 18.53 1.55
N LYS A 218 6.75 17.58 2.08
CA LYS A 218 5.35 17.79 2.51
C LYS A 218 5.14 17.22 3.91
N LYS A 219 4.33 17.90 4.72
CA LYS A 219 3.95 17.43 6.07
C LYS A 219 2.67 16.59 6.09
N ALA A 220 1.93 16.55 4.98
CA ALA A 220 0.67 15.83 4.87
C ALA A 220 0.81 14.61 3.95
N TYR A 221 -0.05 13.62 4.19
CA TYR A 221 -0.25 12.53 3.24
C TYR A 221 -0.80 13.06 1.94
N ASP A 222 -0.28 12.53 0.83
CA ASP A 222 -0.64 12.93 -0.51
C ASP A 222 -0.98 11.72 -1.37
N THR A 223 -2.20 11.70 -1.92
CA THR A 223 -2.66 10.63 -2.80
C THR A 223 -2.34 10.88 -4.26
N GLN A 224 -1.90 12.08 -4.64
CA GLN A 224 -1.58 12.40 -6.03
C GLN A 224 -0.53 11.46 -6.65
N PRO A 225 0.57 11.10 -5.94
CA PRO A 225 1.55 10.14 -6.47
C PRO A 225 0.98 8.76 -6.80
N LEU A 226 0.01 8.27 -6.01
CA LEU A 226 -0.71 7.02 -6.30
C LEU A 226 -1.49 7.16 -7.61
N MET A 227 -2.20 8.28 -7.79
CA MET A 227 -2.96 8.55 -9.01
C MET A 227 -2.04 8.68 -10.23
N ASP A 228 -0.90 9.36 -10.09
CA ASP A 228 0.08 9.55 -11.16
C ASP A 228 0.69 8.22 -11.61
N TYR A 229 0.98 7.30 -10.66
CA TYR A 229 1.48 5.96 -10.96
C TYR A 229 0.50 5.15 -11.82
N PHE A 230 -0.78 5.20 -11.50
CA PHE A 230 -1.83 4.42 -12.19
C PHE A 230 -2.47 5.17 -13.35
N LYS A 231 -2.04 6.40 -13.66
CA LYS A 231 -2.66 7.23 -14.71
C LYS A 231 -2.80 6.52 -16.06
N PRO A 232 -1.79 5.81 -16.60
CA PRO A 232 -1.94 5.12 -17.89
C PRO A 232 -3.03 4.03 -17.86
N LEU A 233 -3.12 3.29 -16.75
CA LEU A 233 -4.15 2.27 -16.55
C LEU A 233 -5.53 2.90 -16.40
N MET A 234 -5.64 4.02 -15.67
CA MET A 234 -6.90 4.73 -15.52
C MET A 234 -7.43 5.25 -16.86
N GLU A 235 -6.55 5.80 -17.70
CA GLU A 235 -6.91 6.25 -19.05
C GLU A 235 -7.35 5.09 -19.93
N PHE A 236 -6.65 3.95 -19.86
CA PHE A 236 -7.05 2.72 -20.54
C PHE A 236 -8.43 2.23 -20.08
N LEU A 237 -8.65 2.09 -18.78
CA LEU A 237 -9.92 1.61 -18.20
C LEU A 237 -11.10 2.53 -18.54
N LYS A 238 -10.91 3.85 -18.56
CA LYS A 238 -11.95 4.78 -18.99
C LYS A 238 -12.38 4.56 -20.45
N LYS A 239 -11.43 4.21 -21.31
CA LYS A 239 -11.71 3.89 -22.71
C LYS A 239 -12.41 2.54 -22.84
N GLU A 240 -11.91 1.51 -22.15
CA GLU A 240 -12.49 0.15 -22.21
C GLU A 240 -13.90 0.09 -21.63
N ASN A 241 -14.16 0.80 -20.53
CA ASN A 241 -15.50 0.87 -19.95
C ASN A 241 -16.50 1.58 -20.87
N GLY A 242 -16.06 2.37 -21.86
CA GLY A 242 -16.91 2.98 -22.87
C GLY A 242 -18.14 3.69 -22.29
N GLN A 243 -19.32 3.14 -22.56
CA GLN A 243 -20.62 3.64 -22.07
C GLN A 243 -21.20 2.83 -20.90
N GLU A 244 -20.45 1.89 -20.34
CA GLU A 244 -20.89 1.13 -19.17
C GLU A 244 -21.19 2.06 -17.98
N LYS A 245 -22.20 1.69 -17.19
CA LYS A 245 -22.54 2.39 -15.95
C LYS A 245 -21.49 2.03 -14.89
N VAL A 246 -20.48 2.87 -14.73
CA VAL A 246 -19.44 2.71 -13.71
C VAL A 246 -20.00 2.98 -12.31
N GLY A 247 -19.87 1.99 -11.43
CA GLY A 247 -20.31 2.05 -10.04
C GLY A 247 -21.24 0.91 -9.67
N TRP A 248 -21.76 0.92 -8.45
CA TRP A 248 -22.71 -0.06 -7.95
C TRP A 248 -23.77 0.63 -7.09
N GLU A 249 -24.88 -0.07 -6.85
CA GLU A 249 -25.90 0.41 -5.92
C GLU A 249 -25.44 0.18 -4.49
N THR A 250 -25.54 1.20 -3.65
CA THR A 250 -25.14 1.14 -2.24
C THR A 250 -26.19 0.50 -1.35
N ASN A 251 -27.39 0.25 -1.87
CA ASN A 251 -28.43 -0.55 -1.25
C ASN A 251 -28.29 -2.01 -1.69
N CYS A 252 -27.26 -2.70 -1.19
CA CYS A 252 -27.10 -4.11 -1.53
C CYS A 252 -28.25 -4.94 -0.94
N PRO A 253 -28.71 -5.98 -1.65
CA PRO A 253 -29.69 -6.90 -1.10
C PRO A 253 -29.10 -7.56 0.14
N LEU A 254 -29.58 -7.18 1.32
CA LEU A 254 -29.57 -8.08 2.45
C LEU A 254 -30.42 -9.25 1.98
N ASN A 255 -29.84 -10.43 1.76
CA ASN A 255 -30.52 -11.61 1.23
C ASN A 255 -31.85 -11.85 1.99
N ASN A 256 -32.92 -11.26 1.49
CA ASN A 256 -34.27 -11.30 2.01
C ASN A 256 -35.00 -12.37 1.20
N ASN A 257 -34.75 -13.62 1.55
CA ASN A 257 -35.76 -14.65 1.43
C ASN A 257 -36.41 -14.83 2.80
#